data_AF-A0A7Z9TY26-F1
#
_entry.id   AF-A0A7Z9TY26-F1
#
_cell.length_a   1.000
_cell.length_b   1.000
_cell.length_c   1.000
_cell.angle_alpha   90.00
_cell.angle_beta   90.00
_cell.angle_gamma   90.00
#
_symmetry.space_group_name_H-M   'P 1'
#
loop_
_entity.id
_entity.type
_entity.pdbx_description
1 polymer ?
#
loop_
_entity_poly.entity_id
_entity_poly.type
_entity_poly.pdbx_seq_one_letter_code
_entity_poly.pdbx_strand_id
1 'polypeptide(L)'
;MFTRRTICSSIAAIGMFVGLAETAPFAQRPNKRTTMSIGTPNNDASSRGMAFALCNPANQLVSENLDTFTITPGNSVSCFGGTGTPEHSYGRSHDLSLGATAGQALDITCVHFALSQNSLAGNATVKIYLDQDGTAGPLADGSDLWLLGTLSAAIPTTAVPVTITATATTPIAVPADSLVFVEIVIPQSFPGTHEIGSNAGGELSPSWLKTTTGECGIGSWVNPSALGFPSMAILEAIEVGTAIIPDPCNDPLPACSSDVDGDGLVAVSDVLAIIGSWGMCGDGTFRPAGDIAPLPNGDCCVDVADILAVIGDWGVDCGGGGVTGLSINE
;
A
#
# COMPACT_ATOMS: atom_id res chain seq x y z
N MET A 1 -43.08 -50.96 14.12
CA MET A 1 -44.53 -51.06 13.86
C MET A 1 -45.06 -49.63 13.71
N PHE A 2 -45.63 -49.29 12.54
CA PHE A 2 -46.33 -48.05 12.13
C PHE A 2 -45.56 -46.72 12.26
N THR A 3 -44.96 -46.11 11.22
CA THR A 3 -45.47 -45.52 9.96
C THR A 3 -46.53 -44.41 10.12
N ARG A 4 -46.18 -43.15 9.83
CA ARG A 4 -46.87 -42.32 8.80
C ARG A 4 -46.15 -41.00 8.49
N ARG A 5 -46.07 -40.75 7.17
CA ARG A 5 -45.69 -39.51 6.48
C ARG A 5 -46.80 -38.47 6.59
N THR A 6 -46.48 -37.18 6.44
CA THR A 6 -47.37 -36.22 5.79
C THR A 6 -46.55 -35.26 4.94
N ILE A 7 -46.94 -35.22 3.67
CA ILE A 7 -46.51 -34.35 2.57
C ILE A 7 -47.52 -33.20 2.56
N CYS A 8 -47.06 -31.96 2.39
CA CYS A 8 -47.89 -30.90 1.81
C CYS A 8 -47.06 -30.11 0.79
N SER A 9 -47.59 -30.10 -0.43
CA SER A 9 -47.07 -29.43 -1.60
C SER A 9 -47.82 -28.12 -1.84
N SER A 10 -47.12 -27.19 -2.51
CA SER A 10 -47.64 -26.19 -3.44
C SER A 10 -48.25 -24.90 -2.86
N ILE A 11 -47.71 -23.74 -3.25
CA ILE A 11 -48.29 -22.87 -4.31
C ILE A 11 -47.23 -21.84 -4.72
N ALA A 12 -47.01 -21.76 -6.04
CA ALA A 12 -46.22 -20.74 -6.71
C ALA A 12 -47.03 -19.45 -6.86
N ALA A 13 -46.39 -18.30 -6.64
CA ALA A 13 -46.87 -17.02 -7.14
C ALA A 13 -45.73 -16.38 -7.94
N ILE A 14 -45.88 -16.42 -9.26
CA ILE A 14 -45.07 -15.71 -10.25
C ILE A 14 -45.55 -14.25 -10.24
N GLY A 15 -44.72 -13.35 -9.75
CA GLY A 15 -44.90 -11.90 -9.91
C GLY A 15 -43.94 -11.39 -10.98
N MET A 16 -44.46 -11.12 -12.18
CA MET A 16 -43.78 -10.34 -13.20
C MET A 16 -43.70 -8.89 -12.75
N PHE A 17 -42.48 -8.34 -12.62
CA PHE A 17 -42.26 -6.90 -12.67
C PHE A 17 -41.52 -6.57 -13.96
N VAL A 18 -42.25 -5.96 -14.88
CA VAL A 18 -41.75 -5.35 -16.11
C VAL A 18 -41.41 -3.89 -15.79
N GLY A 19 -40.13 -3.56 -15.96
CA GLY A 19 -39.63 -2.33 -16.55
C GLY A 19 -39.89 -1.02 -15.81
N LEU A 20 -38.80 -0.41 -15.34
CA LEU A 20 -38.42 0.96 -15.73
C LEU A 20 -36.89 1.02 -15.79
N ALA A 21 -36.38 1.31 -16.97
CA ALA A 21 -34.98 1.66 -17.19
C ALA A 21 -34.75 3.04 -16.58
N GLU A 22 -34.02 3.07 -15.46
CA GLU A 22 -33.58 4.31 -14.84
C GLU A 22 -32.14 4.56 -15.29
N THR A 23 -31.99 5.55 -16.17
CA THR A 23 -30.74 6.12 -16.62
C THR A 23 -29.86 6.44 -15.42
N ALA A 24 -28.68 5.83 -15.34
CA ALA A 24 -27.66 6.16 -14.36
C ALA A 24 -27.33 7.66 -14.46
N PRO A 25 -27.57 8.46 -13.40
CA PRO A 25 -27.08 9.82 -13.38
C PRO A 25 -25.57 9.81 -13.18
N PHE A 26 -24.92 10.49 -14.11
CA PHE A 26 -23.56 11.03 -14.07
C PHE A 26 -22.96 11.17 -12.66
N ALA A 27 -21.72 10.71 -12.56
CA ALA A 27 -20.75 11.01 -11.51
C ALA A 27 -20.95 12.40 -10.88
N GLN A 28 -21.42 12.43 -9.64
CA GLN A 28 -21.23 13.58 -8.78
C GLN A 28 -19.76 13.61 -8.40
N ARG A 29 -19.02 14.55 -8.99
CA ARG A 29 -17.71 14.98 -8.52
C ARG A 29 -17.84 15.27 -7.02
N PRO A 30 -16.98 14.71 -6.14
CA PRO A 30 -16.95 15.15 -4.76
C PRO A 30 -16.68 16.67 -4.79
N ASN A 31 -17.62 17.43 -4.23
CA ASN A 31 -17.42 18.85 -4.01
C ASN A 31 -16.16 18.98 -3.15
N LYS A 32 -15.09 19.45 -3.80
CA LYS A 32 -13.87 19.92 -3.17
C LYS A 32 -14.29 20.93 -2.11
N ARG A 33 -14.42 20.49 -0.85
CA ARG A 33 -14.52 21.38 0.29
C ARG A 33 -13.20 22.12 0.33
N THR A 34 -13.19 23.31 -0.24
CA THR A 34 -12.20 24.33 0.08
C THR A 34 -12.46 24.80 1.51
N THR A 35 -12.17 23.94 2.49
CA THR A 35 -11.78 24.40 3.82
C THR A 35 -10.36 24.90 3.67
N MET A 36 -10.26 26.17 3.30
CA MET A 36 -9.03 26.94 3.34
C MET A 36 -8.67 27.11 4.82
N SER A 37 -8.00 26.12 5.40
CA SER A 37 -7.23 26.32 6.62
C SER A 37 -6.04 27.19 6.22
N ILE A 38 -6.17 28.50 6.42
CA ILE A 38 -5.03 29.41 6.51
C ILE A 38 -4.36 29.14 7.86
N GLY A 39 -3.77 27.95 7.99
CA GLY A 39 -2.56 27.76 8.76
C GLY A 39 -1.42 28.12 7.82
N THR A 40 -0.55 29.02 8.25
CA THR A 40 0.72 29.31 7.57
C THR A 40 1.33 28.00 7.05
N PRO A 41 1.60 27.86 5.74
CA PRO A 41 2.40 26.75 5.27
C PRO A 41 3.73 26.86 5.99
N ASN A 42 4.01 25.91 6.87
CA ASN A 42 5.35 25.71 7.43
C ASN A 42 6.24 25.34 6.25
N ASN A 43 6.73 26.37 5.55
CA ASN A 43 7.69 26.29 4.45
C ASN A 43 9.10 25.86 4.94
N ASP A 44 9.21 25.39 6.17
CA ASP A 44 10.42 24.80 6.73
C ASP A 44 10.42 23.28 6.48
N ALA A 45 10.44 22.91 5.20
CA ALA A 45 10.99 21.63 4.74
C ALA A 45 12.54 21.66 4.76
N SER A 46 13.14 22.47 5.64
CA SER A 46 14.57 22.40 5.94
C SER A 46 14.82 21.18 6.82
N SER A 47 15.62 20.23 6.34
CA SER A 47 16.18 19.06 7.04
C SER A 47 15.79 18.94 8.53
N ARG A 48 14.67 18.25 8.82
CA ARG A 48 14.23 17.93 10.18
C ARG A 48 15.27 16.99 10.80
N GLY A 49 15.97 17.48 11.84
CA GLY A 49 17.20 16.89 12.40
C GLY A 49 17.08 15.46 12.94
N MET A 50 18.23 14.83 13.11
CA MET A 50 18.47 13.39 13.25
C MET A 50 18.12 12.79 14.63
N ALA A 51 16.94 12.19 14.77
CA ALA A 51 16.73 11.08 15.73
C ALA A 51 16.63 9.74 15.01
N PHE A 52 16.04 9.76 13.82
CA PHE A 52 16.00 8.65 12.90
C PHE A 52 17.15 8.79 11.91
N ALA A 53 17.98 7.75 11.82
CA ALA A 53 18.99 7.66 10.79
C ALA A 53 18.32 7.17 9.51
N LEU A 54 18.47 7.94 8.42
CA LEU A 54 17.86 7.59 7.15
C LEU A 54 18.43 6.26 6.62
N CYS A 55 17.56 5.36 6.16
CA CYS A 55 17.91 4.18 5.39
C CYS A 55 18.47 4.57 4.03
N ASN A 56 17.84 5.55 3.37
CA ASN A 56 18.28 6.10 2.11
C ASN A 56 18.40 7.62 2.21
N PRO A 57 19.61 8.20 2.01
CA PRO A 57 19.80 9.65 2.11
C PRO A 57 19.05 10.45 1.03
N ALA A 58 18.58 9.81 -0.05
CA ALA A 58 17.74 10.45 -1.07
C ALA A 58 16.26 10.52 -0.68
N ASN A 59 15.83 9.75 0.33
CA ASN A 59 14.44 9.72 0.76
C ASN A 59 14.13 10.87 1.71
N GLN A 60 12.85 11.21 1.79
CA GLN A 60 12.31 12.17 2.74
C GLN A 60 11.77 11.44 3.97
N LEU A 61 12.11 11.96 5.15
CA LEU A 61 11.49 11.53 6.41
C LEU A 61 10.17 12.29 6.63
N VAL A 62 9.08 11.55 6.84
CA VAL A 62 7.77 12.07 7.20
C VAL A 62 7.45 11.60 8.61
N SER A 63 7.14 12.54 9.49
CA SER A 63 6.75 12.26 10.87
C SER A 63 5.72 13.27 11.32
N GLU A 64 4.75 12.77 12.08
CA GLU A 64 3.70 13.57 12.71
C GLU A 64 4.09 14.00 14.13
N ASN A 65 5.25 13.57 14.65
CA ASN A 65 5.76 14.07 15.92
C ASN A 65 6.24 15.52 15.78
N LEU A 66 5.88 16.36 16.74
CA LEU A 66 6.48 17.70 16.88
C LEU A 66 7.87 17.63 17.53
N ASP A 67 8.05 16.70 18.48
CA ASP A 67 9.36 16.30 19.02
C ASP A 67 9.72 14.92 18.49
N THR A 68 10.62 14.87 17.52
CA THR A 68 11.09 13.61 16.92
C THR A 68 12.26 12.99 17.67
N PHE A 69 12.75 13.57 18.77
CA PHE A 69 14.04 13.21 19.38
C PHE A 69 13.91 12.59 20.75
N THR A 70 13.05 13.18 21.58
CA THR A 70 12.96 12.77 22.97
C THR A 70 12.13 11.50 23.07
N ILE A 71 12.66 10.47 23.73
CA ILE A 71 11.85 9.36 24.23
C ILE A 71 11.75 9.55 25.73
N THR A 72 10.53 9.65 26.26
CA THR A 72 10.28 9.85 27.68
C THR A 72 10.00 8.50 28.35
N PRO A 73 10.93 7.95 29.17
CA PRO A 73 10.70 6.67 29.82
C PRO A 73 9.42 6.68 30.68
N GLY A 74 8.64 5.60 30.61
CA GLY A 74 7.35 5.50 31.30
C GLY A 74 6.20 6.32 30.69
N ASN A 75 6.44 7.10 29.62
CA ASN A 75 5.37 7.71 28.83
C ASN A 75 4.85 6.68 27.81
N SER A 76 4.28 5.58 28.27
CA SER A 76 3.74 4.54 27.40
C SER A 76 2.53 3.90 28.06
N VAL A 77 1.60 3.43 27.24
CA VAL A 77 0.49 2.60 27.68
C VAL A 77 0.72 1.20 27.13
N SER A 78 0.83 0.23 28.02
CA SER A 78 0.76 -1.19 27.67
C SER A 78 -0.09 -1.93 28.71
N CYS A 79 -0.92 -2.83 28.22
CA CYS A 79 -1.65 -3.80 29.02
C CYS A 79 -0.67 -4.78 29.66
N PHE A 80 -0.88 -5.10 30.93
CA PHE A 80 -0.05 -6.07 31.66
C PHE A 80 -0.93 -7.16 32.26
N GLY A 81 -0.79 -8.38 31.74
CA GLY A 81 -1.51 -9.58 32.15
C GLY A 81 -0.70 -10.41 33.14
N GLY A 82 -0.56 -9.95 34.38
CA GLY A 82 0.02 -10.72 35.50
C GLY A 82 1.54 -10.95 35.42
N THR A 83 2.00 -11.77 34.48
CA THR A 83 3.44 -12.11 34.31
C THR A 83 4.01 -11.68 32.96
N GLY A 84 3.20 -11.07 32.10
CA GLY A 84 3.62 -10.65 30.76
C GLY A 84 2.80 -9.49 30.19
N THR A 85 3.29 -8.89 29.11
CA THR A 85 2.47 -8.05 28.23
C THR A 85 1.95 -8.89 27.07
N PRO A 86 0.64 -8.87 26.75
CA PRO A 86 0.14 -9.46 25.52
C PRO A 86 0.71 -8.74 24.30
N GLU A 87 0.40 -9.28 23.14
CA GLU A 87 0.66 -8.61 21.88
C GLU A 87 -0.11 -7.29 21.80
N HIS A 88 0.61 -6.22 21.43
CA HIS A 88 0.07 -4.89 21.27
C HIS A 88 0.26 -4.41 19.85
N SER A 89 -0.76 -3.71 19.36
CA SER A 89 -0.66 -2.89 18.16
C SER A 89 -0.65 -1.43 18.57
N TYR A 90 0.33 -0.69 18.05
CA TYR A 90 0.44 0.76 18.13
C TYR A 90 0.28 1.31 16.72
N GLY A 91 -0.33 2.47 16.54
CA GLY A 91 -0.41 3.01 15.19
C GLY A 91 -0.70 4.48 15.09
N ARG A 92 -0.53 4.99 13.88
CA ARG A 92 -0.61 6.42 13.55
C ARG A 92 -0.84 6.62 12.05
N SER A 93 -1.54 7.70 11.70
CA SER A 93 -1.74 8.11 10.31
C SER A 93 -0.68 9.12 9.86
N HIS A 94 -0.30 9.10 8.58
CA HIS A 94 0.57 10.07 7.92
C HIS A 94 -0.13 10.61 6.68
N ASP A 95 -0.29 11.93 6.61
CA ASP A 95 -0.97 12.59 5.48
C ASP A 95 0.06 12.99 4.41
N LEU A 96 0.14 12.20 3.33
CA LEU A 96 1.08 12.42 2.24
C LEU A 96 0.58 13.45 1.22
N SER A 97 -0.63 13.99 1.38
CA SER A 97 -1.17 15.06 0.52
C SER A 97 -0.62 16.45 0.84
N LEU A 98 0.27 16.55 1.83
CA LEU A 98 0.79 17.82 2.35
C LEU A 98 2.25 18.04 1.99
N GLY A 99 2.67 19.31 1.97
CA GLY A 99 4.09 19.68 1.87
C GLY A 99 4.80 19.14 0.62
N ALA A 100 5.97 18.55 0.82
CA ALA A 100 6.84 18.06 -0.26
C ALA A 100 6.42 16.69 -0.81
N THR A 101 5.45 16.00 -0.21
CA THR A 101 4.91 14.72 -0.71
C THR A 101 3.66 14.90 -1.58
N ALA A 102 3.04 16.08 -1.51
CA ALA A 102 1.80 16.39 -2.22
C ALA A 102 1.90 16.16 -3.74
N GLY A 103 0.91 15.46 -4.30
CA GLY A 103 0.75 15.16 -5.72
C GLY A 103 1.72 14.12 -6.28
N GLN A 104 2.56 13.49 -5.45
CA GLN A 104 3.55 12.52 -5.90
C GLN A 104 3.15 11.10 -5.54
N ALA A 105 3.32 10.17 -6.49
CA ALA A 105 3.35 8.75 -6.16
C ALA A 105 4.66 8.44 -5.42
N LEU A 106 4.56 7.71 -4.31
CA LEU A 106 5.67 7.50 -3.39
C LEU A 106 5.86 6.01 -3.11
N ASP A 107 7.08 5.65 -2.74
CA ASP A 107 7.38 4.35 -2.18
C ASP A 107 7.84 4.51 -0.72
N ILE A 108 7.27 3.72 0.19
CA ILE A 108 7.79 3.60 1.56
C ILE A 108 8.87 2.53 1.58
N THR A 109 10.08 2.91 1.98
CA THR A 109 11.23 1.99 2.08
C THR A 109 11.54 1.61 3.52
N CYS A 110 11.27 2.51 4.47
CA CYS A 110 11.55 2.30 5.87
C CYS A 110 10.48 2.90 6.77
N VAL A 111 10.26 2.25 7.91
CA VAL A 111 9.49 2.79 9.02
C VAL A 111 10.38 2.77 10.24
N HIS A 112 10.44 3.89 10.95
CA HIS A 112 11.16 4.00 12.19
C HIS A 112 10.20 4.19 13.34
N PHE A 113 10.51 3.56 14.46
CA PHE A 113 9.77 3.73 15.70
C PHE A 113 10.72 3.59 16.88
N ALA A 114 10.28 4.03 18.05
CA ALA A 114 11.07 3.92 19.26
C ALA A 114 10.52 2.87 20.23
N LEU A 115 11.39 2.35 21.08
CA LEU A 115 11.04 1.63 22.30
C LEU A 115 11.59 2.41 23.50
N SER A 116 10.78 2.58 24.54
CA SER A 116 11.22 3.11 25.84
C SER A 116 12.02 2.05 26.60
N GLN A 117 11.45 0.84 26.66
CA GLN A 117 12.08 -0.34 27.23
C GLN A 117 11.48 -1.61 26.63
N ASN A 118 12.22 -2.70 26.67
CA ASN A 118 11.76 -4.03 26.24
C ASN A 118 12.52 -5.11 26.98
N SER A 119 11.84 -5.99 27.71
CA SER A 119 12.51 -7.01 28.52
C SER A 119 12.89 -8.27 27.72
N LEU A 120 12.26 -8.51 26.58
CA LEU A 120 12.49 -9.70 25.75
C LEU A 120 12.77 -9.32 24.29
N ALA A 121 13.91 -9.74 23.77
CA ALA A 121 14.20 -9.61 22.36
C ALA A 121 13.19 -10.38 21.51
N GLY A 122 12.86 -9.85 20.35
CA GLY A 122 11.83 -10.41 19.47
C GLY A 122 11.85 -9.76 18.10
N ASN A 123 10.73 -9.86 17.41
CA ASN A 123 10.56 -9.30 16.07
C ASN A 123 9.22 -8.58 16.00
N ALA A 124 9.26 -7.27 15.83
CA ALA A 124 8.08 -6.46 15.61
C ALA A 124 7.61 -6.62 14.15
N THR A 125 6.30 -6.65 13.94
CA THR A 125 5.70 -6.62 12.60
C THR A 125 5.16 -5.22 12.36
N VAL A 126 5.57 -4.57 11.29
CA VAL A 126 5.06 -3.24 10.92
C VAL A 126 4.18 -3.40 9.69
N LYS A 127 2.92 -3.03 9.78
CA LYS A 127 1.96 -3.09 8.67
C LYS A 127 1.64 -1.68 8.22
N ILE A 128 1.53 -1.52 6.90
CA ILE A 128 1.27 -0.23 6.28
C ILE A 128 -0.05 -0.36 5.54
N TYR A 129 -0.99 0.52 5.86
CA TYR A 129 -2.35 0.54 5.34
C TYR A 129 -2.62 1.83 4.58
N LEU A 130 -3.38 1.73 3.49
CA LEU A 130 -4.07 2.87 2.91
C LEU A 130 -5.37 3.09 3.70
N ASP A 131 -5.55 4.30 4.20
CA ASP A 131 -6.79 4.75 4.81
C ASP A 131 -7.80 5.11 3.72
N GLN A 132 -8.98 4.50 3.77
CA GLN A 132 -9.98 4.60 2.70
C GLN A 132 -11.02 5.69 2.91
N ASP A 133 -11.14 6.25 4.12
CA ASP A 133 -12.18 7.24 4.44
C ASP A 133 -11.65 8.68 4.50
N GLY A 134 -10.32 8.83 4.55
CA GLY A 134 -9.63 10.13 4.53
C GLY A 134 -9.64 10.86 5.87
N THR A 135 -10.03 10.19 6.95
CA THR A 135 -10.02 10.71 8.32
C THR A 135 -8.83 10.13 9.06
N ALA A 136 -7.99 10.97 9.68
CA ALA A 136 -6.82 10.47 10.39
C ALA A 136 -7.19 9.55 11.56
N GLY A 137 -6.86 8.26 11.39
CA GLY A 137 -6.95 7.23 12.41
C GLY A 137 -8.00 6.20 12.02
N PRO A 138 -7.85 4.95 12.47
CA PRO A 138 -8.71 3.87 12.02
C PRO A 138 -10.09 3.96 12.65
N LEU A 139 -11.09 3.45 11.93
CA LEU A 139 -12.34 3.03 12.55
C LEU A 139 -12.06 2.00 13.65
N ALA A 140 -12.95 1.92 14.63
CA ALA A 140 -12.77 1.05 15.80
C ALA A 140 -12.55 -0.43 15.43
N ASP A 141 -13.12 -0.87 14.30
CA ASP A 141 -12.96 -2.21 13.73
C ASP A 141 -11.85 -2.31 12.67
N GLY A 142 -11.24 -1.19 12.27
CA GLY A 142 -10.22 -1.08 11.22
C GLY A 142 -10.72 -1.42 9.82
N SER A 143 -12.04 -1.36 9.58
CA SER A 143 -12.65 -1.70 8.28
C SER A 143 -12.33 -0.74 7.14
N ASP A 144 -11.81 0.44 7.48
CA ASP A 144 -11.34 1.51 6.61
C ASP A 144 -9.86 1.36 6.19
N LEU A 145 -9.18 0.31 6.67
CA LEU A 145 -7.76 0.10 6.40
C LEU A 145 -7.53 -0.97 5.33
N TRP A 146 -6.88 -0.60 4.23
CA TRP A 146 -6.44 -1.52 3.18
C TRP A 146 -4.94 -1.80 3.25
N LEU A 147 -4.53 -3.05 3.50
CA LEU A 147 -3.12 -3.40 3.67
C LEU A 147 -2.34 -3.23 2.34
N LEU A 148 -1.32 -2.36 2.36
CA LEU A 148 -0.38 -2.15 1.25
C LEU A 148 0.84 -3.07 1.37
N GLY A 149 1.36 -3.26 2.59
CA GLY A 149 2.56 -4.05 2.80
C GLY A 149 2.85 -4.34 4.26
N THR A 150 3.81 -5.24 4.50
CA THR A 150 4.25 -5.64 5.84
C THR A 150 5.77 -5.72 5.87
N LEU A 151 6.34 -5.14 6.92
CA LEU A 151 7.75 -5.10 7.24
C LEU A 151 8.01 -5.83 8.57
N SER A 152 9.27 -6.12 8.83
CA SER A 152 9.71 -6.81 10.04
C SER A 152 10.95 -6.11 10.60
N ALA A 153 11.02 -5.97 11.92
CA ALA A 153 12.19 -5.41 12.59
C ALA A 153 12.54 -6.18 13.87
N ALA A 154 13.80 -6.59 13.99
CA ALA A 154 14.31 -7.16 15.22
C ALA A 154 14.29 -6.10 16.33
N ILE A 155 13.64 -6.42 17.45
CA ILE A 155 13.62 -5.57 18.65
C ILE A 155 14.53 -6.18 19.73
N PRO A 156 15.49 -5.42 20.28
CA PRO A 156 16.40 -5.93 21.29
C PRO A 156 15.77 -5.94 22.69
N THR A 157 16.34 -6.71 23.61
CA THR A 157 16.14 -6.45 25.04
C THR A 157 16.88 -5.14 25.38
N THR A 158 16.18 -4.18 25.98
CA THR A 158 16.74 -2.91 26.39
C THR A 158 16.04 -2.34 27.62
N ALA A 159 16.82 -1.72 28.51
CA ALA A 159 16.32 -0.95 29.65
C ALA A 159 16.49 0.57 29.44
N VAL A 160 16.99 0.97 28.27
CA VAL A 160 17.14 2.37 27.85
C VAL A 160 16.40 2.59 26.53
N PRO A 161 15.96 3.82 26.25
CA PRO A 161 15.31 4.11 24.99
C PRO A 161 16.18 3.78 23.77
N VAL A 162 15.56 3.18 22.75
CA VAL A 162 16.21 2.86 21.47
C VAL A 162 15.29 3.18 20.31
N THR A 163 15.90 3.55 19.19
CA THR A 163 15.23 3.68 17.91
C THR A 163 15.40 2.39 17.10
N ILE A 164 14.33 1.94 16.49
CA ILE A 164 14.25 0.73 15.65
C ILE A 164 13.84 1.14 14.25
N THR A 165 14.41 0.46 13.25
CA THR A 165 14.09 0.65 11.84
C THR A 165 13.62 -0.65 11.24
N ALA A 166 12.43 -0.65 10.65
CA ALA A 166 11.92 -1.71 9.79
C ALA A 166 12.17 -1.31 8.33
N THR A 167 12.89 -2.16 7.58
CA THR A 167 13.26 -1.89 6.19
C THR A 167 12.51 -2.82 5.24
N ALA A 168 11.97 -2.26 4.18
CA ALA A 168 11.32 -3.00 3.10
C ALA A 168 12.35 -3.69 2.21
N THR A 169 12.16 -4.98 1.96
CA THR A 169 12.94 -5.71 0.93
C THR A 169 12.55 -5.26 -0.47
N THR A 170 11.29 -4.90 -0.65
CA THR A 170 10.71 -4.31 -1.85
C THR A 170 9.99 -3.05 -1.42
N PRO A 171 10.28 -1.87 -2.01
CA PRO A 171 9.58 -0.64 -1.66
C PRO A 171 8.06 -0.80 -1.77
N ILE A 172 7.33 -0.24 -0.81
CA ILE A 172 5.87 -0.36 -0.75
C ILE A 172 5.26 0.85 -1.46
N ALA A 173 4.66 0.61 -2.63
CA ALA A 173 4.04 1.67 -3.41
C ALA A 173 2.83 2.28 -2.72
N VAL A 174 2.76 3.60 -2.75
CA VAL A 174 1.71 4.42 -2.16
C VAL A 174 1.20 5.41 -3.22
N PRO A 175 -0.12 5.42 -3.50
CA PRO A 175 -0.71 6.37 -4.43
C PRO A 175 -0.47 7.82 -3.99
N ALA A 176 -0.48 8.76 -4.95
CA ALA A 176 -0.38 10.17 -4.65
C ALA A 176 -1.50 10.65 -3.72
N ASP A 177 -1.17 11.60 -2.84
CA ASP A 177 -2.10 12.23 -1.90
C ASP A 177 -2.81 11.23 -0.95
N SER A 178 -2.17 10.10 -0.66
CA SER A 178 -2.72 9.08 0.25
C SER A 178 -2.63 9.50 1.71
N LEU A 179 -3.62 9.09 2.49
CA LEU A 179 -3.52 9.00 3.94
C LEU A 179 -3.11 7.57 4.31
N VAL A 180 -1.96 7.40 4.95
CA VAL A 180 -1.40 6.08 5.27
C VAL A 180 -1.48 5.84 6.77
N PHE A 181 -1.96 4.69 7.20
CA PHE A 181 -1.91 4.26 8.59
C PHE A 181 -0.83 3.20 8.81
N VAL A 182 0.06 3.44 9.77
CA VAL A 182 1.13 2.51 10.14
C VAL A 182 0.75 1.83 11.45
N GLU A 183 0.76 0.49 11.45
CA GLU A 183 0.56 -0.34 12.65
C GLU A 183 1.88 -1.04 13.00
N ILE A 184 2.38 -0.83 14.22
CA ILE A 184 3.49 -1.53 14.82
C ILE A 184 2.94 -2.58 15.79
N VAL A 185 3.08 -3.85 15.43
CA VAL A 185 2.71 -4.99 16.27
C VAL A 185 3.94 -5.46 17.04
N ILE A 186 3.92 -5.27 18.35
CA ILE A 186 4.93 -5.81 19.27
C ILE A 186 4.40 -7.14 19.82
N PRO A 187 5.14 -8.25 19.63
CA PRO A 187 4.66 -9.57 20.04
C PRO A 187 4.51 -9.65 21.57
N GLN A 188 3.70 -10.62 22.00
CA GLN A 188 3.57 -10.92 23.42
C GLN A 188 4.94 -11.19 24.08
N SER A 189 5.10 -10.72 25.31
CA SER A 189 6.32 -10.90 26.10
C SER A 189 5.98 -11.67 27.38
N PHE A 190 6.32 -12.96 27.44
CA PHE A 190 6.03 -13.82 28.59
C PHE A 190 7.23 -14.71 28.99
N PRO A 191 7.78 -14.54 30.21
CA PRO A 191 7.56 -13.44 31.14
C PRO A 191 8.22 -12.15 30.63
N GLY A 192 7.55 -11.00 30.71
CA GLY A 192 8.18 -9.75 30.26
C GLY A 192 7.25 -8.55 30.08
N THR A 193 7.86 -7.42 29.72
CA THR A 193 7.18 -6.17 29.41
C THR A 193 7.82 -5.49 28.21
N HIS A 194 7.02 -4.70 27.51
CA HIS A 194 7.50 -3.76 26.51
C HIS A 194 6.80 -2.41 26.69
N GLU A 195 7.48 -1.35 26.28
CA GLU A 195 6.94 0.01 26.22
C GLU A 195 7.34 0.64 24.89
N ILE A 196 6.34 1.10 24.12
CA ILE A 196 6.60 1.88 22.92
C ILE A 196 7.23 3.22 23.33
N GLY A 197 8.21 3.69 22.58
CA GLY A 197 8.82 4.99 22.80
C GLY A 197 7.85 6.10 22.43
N SER A 198 7.64 7.05 23.32
CA SER A 198 6.74 8.18 23.11
C SER A 198 7.20 9.40 23.91
N ASN A 199 6.63 10.58 23.63
CA ASN A 199 6.89 11.80 24.39
C ASN A 199 5.65 12.71 24.46
N ALA A 200 5.78 13.78 25.24
CA ALA A 200 4.75 14.81 25.43
C ALA A 200 4.93 16.03 24.52
N GLY A 201 5.79 15.93 23.49
CA GLY A 201 6.11 17.04 22.58
C GLY A 201 4.97 17.44 21.65
N GLY A 202 3.92 16.61 21.58
CA GLY A 202 2.75 16.80 20.73
C GLY A 202 2.84 16.05 19.40
N GLU A 203 1.70 15.94 18.74
CA GLU A 203 1.53 15.20 17.49
C GLU A 203 0.58 15.95 16.55
N LEU A 204 0.84 15.85 15.25
CA LEU A 204 0.01 16.39 14.18
C LEU A 204 -1.12 15.42 13.80
N SER A 205 -0.88 14.12 13.96
CA SER A 205 -1.88 13.07 13.85
C SER A 205 -1.98 12.25 15.15
N PRO A 206 -3.18 11.79 15.54
CA PRO A 206 -3.35 11.11 16.81
C PRO A 206 -2.65 9.76 16.88
N SER A 207 -2.14 9.40 18.06
CA SER A 207 -1.69 8.03 18.38
C SER A 207 -2.85 7.08 18.64
N TRP A 208 -2.67 5.81 18.32
CA TRP A 208 -3.65 4.74 18.54
C TRP A 208 -3.00 3.49 19.12
N LEU A 209 -3.75 2.75 19.94
CA LEU A 209 -3.34 1.42 20.40
C LEU A 209 -4.51 0.44 20.48
N LYS A 210 -4.20 -0.85 20.46
CA LYS A 210 -5.09 -1.96 20.81
C LYS A 210 -4.29 -3.19 21.25
N THR A 211 -4.93 -4.16 21.85
CA THR A 211 -4.42 -5.52 22.04
C THR A 211 -5.07 -6.45 21.03
N THR A 212 -4.33 -7.37 20.45
CA THR A 212 -4.88 -8.27 19.41
C THR A 212 -5.86 -9.30 19.97
N THR A 213 -5.79 -9.56 21.28
CA THR A 213 -6.68 -10.47 22.02
C THR A 213 -7.77 -9.75 22.83
N GLY A 214 -7.80 -8.41 22.81
CA GLY A 214 -8.75 -7.62 23.60
C GLY A 214 -8.46 -7.55 25.10
N GLU A 215 -7.27 -7.96 25.52
CA GLU A 215 -6.78 -7.79 26.88
C GLU A 215 -6.79 -6.32 27.33
N CYS A 216 -7.02 -6.11 28.62
CA CYS A 216 -7.30 -4.80 29.24
C CYS A 216 -8.49 -4.03 28.63
N GLY A 217 -9.37 -4.69 27.87
CA GLY A 217 -10.57 -4.06 27.32
C GLY A 217 -10.31 -3.16 26.11
N ILE A 218 -9.13 -3.27 25.48
CA ILE A 218 -8.71 -2.47 24.33
C ILE A 218 -8.56 -3.33 23.06
N GLY A 219 -9.55 -4.18 22.78
CA GLY A 219 -9.56 -5.03 21.57
C GLY A 219 -9.87 -4.30 20.26
N SER A 220 -10.30 -3.05 20.38
CA SER A 220 -10.53 -2.13 19.27
C SER A 220 -9.55 -0.97 19.39
N TRP A 221 -9.28 -0.29 18.27
CA TRP A 221 -8.42 0.88 18.26
C TRP A 221 -8.95 1.96 19.21
N VAL A 222 -8.09 2.41 20.11
CA VAL A 222 -8.39 3.46 21.07
C VAL A 222 -7.28 4.49 21.09
N ASN A 223 -7.66 5.76 21.17
CA ASN A 223 -6.71 6.84 21.37
C ASN A 223 -6.22 6.84 22.84
N PRO A 224 -4.91 6.92 23.12
CA PRO A 224 -4.38 6.94 24.49
C PRO A 224 -5.00 8.00 25.41
N SER A 225 -5.43 9.15 24.86
CA SER A 225 -6.11 10.19 25.64
C SER A 225 -7.41 9.71 26.28
N ALA A 226 -8.14 8.82 25.62
CA ALA A 226 -9.37 8.23 26.16
C ALA A 226 -9.09 7.29 27.35
N LEU A 227 -7.85 6.80 27.47
CA LEU A 227 -7.36 5.99 28.59
C LEU A 227 -6.72 6.85 29.71
N GLY A 228 -6.72 8.18 29.57
CA GLY A 228 -6.09 9.10 30.53
C GLY A 228 -4.63 9.43 30.25
N PHE A 229 -4.13 9.13 29.04
CA PHE A 229 -2.75 9.41 28.61
C PHE A 229 -2.71 10.38 27.41
N PRO A 230 -3.21 11.63 27.56
CA PRO A 230 -3.33 12.58 26.45
C PRO A 230 -2.00 13.11 25.92
N SER A 231 -0.89 12.82 26.60
CA SER A 231 0.46 13.26 26.21
C SER A 231 1.35 12.10 25.76
N MET A 232 0.76 10.96 25.38
CA MET A 232 1.47 9.82 24.81
C MET A 232 1.49 9.96 23.28
N ALA A 233 2.40 10.78 22.74
CA ALA A 233 2.65 10.85 21.30
C ALA A 233 3.70 9.81 20.93
N ILE A 234 3.28 8.69 20.31
CA ILE A 234 4.16 7.62 19.84
C ILE A 234 5.26 8.22 18.96
N LEU A 235 6.52 7.81 19.16
CA LEU A 235 7.61 8.31 18.33
C LEU A 235 7.78 7.40 17.11
N GLU A 236 7.35 7.89 15.95
CA GLU A 236 7.30 7.15 14.69
C GLU A 236 7.51 8.07 13.48
N ALA A 237 8.20 7.57 12.46
CA ALA A 237 8.37 8.22 11.18
C ALA A 237 8.41 7.20 10.03
N ILE A 238 7.99 7.61 8.84
CA ILE A 238 8.16 6.84 7.60
C ILE A 238 9.15 7.53 6.69
N GLU A 239 9.94 6.74 5.96
CA GLU A 239 10.74 7.23 4.85
C GLU A 239 10.03 6.97 3.53
N VAL A 240 9.82 8.06 2.79
CA VAL A 240 9.22 8.04 1.46
C VAL A 240 10.24 8.49 0.42
N GLY A 241 10.31 7.76 -0.68
CA GLY A 241 10.99 8.18 -1.91
C GLY A 241 9.96 8.37 -3.02
N THR A 242 10.32 9.09 -4.09
CA THR A 242 9.52 9.08 -5.32
C THR A 242 9.38 7.65 -5.81
N ALA A 243 8.15 7.21 -6.10
CA ALA A 243 7.93 5.86 -6.55
C ALA A 243 8.74 5.59 -7.83
N ILE A 244 9.53 4.52 -7.83
CA ILE A 244 10.16 4.06 -9.06
C ILE A 244 9.12 3.19 -9.75
N ILE A 245 8.25 3.82 -10.54
CA ILE A 245 7.39 3.07 -11.45
C ILE A 245 8.33 2.35 -12.42
N PRO A 246 8.37 1.00 -12.45
CA PRO A 246 9.16 0.28 -13.42
C PRO A 246 8.69 0.74 -14.79
N ASP A 247 9.59 1.36 -15.54
CA ASP A 247 9.27 1.83 -16.87
C ASP A 247 9.08 0.59 -17.76
N PRO A 248 7.84 0.32 -18.22
CA PRO A 248 7.53 -0.89 -18.96
C PRO A 248 8.27 -0.96 -20.29
N CYS A 249 8.84 0.15 -20.78
CA CYS A 249 9.70 0.17 -21.96
C CYS A 249 11.08 -0.44 -21.70
N ASN A 250 11.48 -0.65 -20.44
CA ASN A 250 12.70 -1.37 -20.09
C ASN A 250 12.49 -2.89 -19.95
N ASP A 251 11.23 -3.35 -19.92
CA ASP A 251 10.92 -4.78 -19.78
C ASP A 251 11.18 -5.52 -21.11
N PRO A 252 11.72 -6.74 -21.09
CA PRO A 252 11.84 -7.54 -22.31
C PRO A 252 10.47 -7.73 -22.99
N LEU A 253 10.47 -7.64 -24.32
CA LEU A 253 9.34 -7.97 -25.15
C LEU A 253 8.96 -9.45 -24.97
N PRO A 254 7.67 -9.79 -25.06
CA PRO A 254 7.24 -11.18 -25.00
C PRO A 254 7.84 -11.99 -26.17
N ALA A 255 8.00 -13.31 -25.99
CA ALA A 255 8.63 -14.19 -26.99
C ALA A 255 7.95 -14.20 -28.37
N CYS A 256 6.71 -13.71 -28.45
CA CYS A 256 5.90 -13.59 -29.65
C CYS A 256 5.37 -12.15 -29.80
N SER A 257 6.25 -11.16 -29.68
CA SER A 257 5.86 -9.75 -29.75
C SER A 257 5.28 -9.34 -31.11
N SER A 258 5.50 -10.11 -32.17
CA SER A 258 4.95 -9.85 -33.51
C SER A 258 3.46 -10.23 -33.67
N ASP A 259 2.88 -11.03 -32.77
CA ASP A 259 1.44 -11.26 -32.64
C ASP A 259 0.85 -10.21 -31.69
N VAL A 260 0.57 -9.04 -32.26
CA VAL A 260 0.23 -7.79 -31.57
C VAL A 260 -1.24 -7.79 -31.13
N ASP A 261 -2.13 -8.41 -31.92
CA ASP A 261 -3.55 -8.51 -31.55
C ASP A 261 -3.87 -9.72 -30.66
N GLY A 262 -2.93 -10.66 -30.53
CA GLY A 262 -2.98 -11.81 -29.63
C GLY A 262 -3.89 -12.93 -30.13
N ASP A 263 -4.14 -13.02 -31.43
CA ASP A 263 -4.97 -14.08 -32.03
C ASP A 263 -4.21 -15.40 -32.27
N GLY A 264 -2.90 -15.40 -32.06
CA GLY A 264 -2.01 -16.55 -32.19
C GLY A 264 -1.32 -16.69 -33.54
N LEU A 265 -1.53 -15.76 -34.50
CA LEU A 265 -0.92 -15.83 -35.84
C LEU A 265 -0.45 -14.45 -36.31
N VAL A 266 0.84 -14.35 -36.66
CA VAL A 266 1.38 -13.10 -37.24
C VAL A 266 0.86 -12.88 -38.66
N ALA A 267 -0.05 -11.92 -38.83
CA ALA A 267 -0.78 -11.65 -40.06
C ALA A 267 -1.02 -10.15 -40.32
N VAL A 268 -1.92 -9.84 -41.26
CA VAL A 268 -2.27 -8.44 -41.62
C VAL A 268 -2.86 -7.70 -40.42
N SER A 269 -3.57 -8.39 -39.53
CA SER A 269 -4.22 -7.78 -38.38
C SER A 269 -3.21 -7.20 -37.38
N ASP A 270 -2.05 -7.83 -37.20
CA ASP A 270 -0.93 -7.29 -36.39
C ASP A 270 -0.34 -6.02 -36.98
N VAL A 271 -0.14 -5.98 -38.30
CA VAL A 271 0.31 -4.75 -38.99
C VAL A 271 -0.71 -3.64 -38.79
N LEU A 272 -2.01 -3.94 -38.88
CA LEU A 272 -3.06 -2.97 -38.63
C LEU A 272 -3.11 -2.52 -37.17
N ALA A 273 -2.80 -3.40 -36.21
CA ALA A 273 -2.67 -3.04 -34.80
C ALA A 273 -1.52 -2.05 -34.57
N ILE A 274 -0.34 -2.30 -35.15
CA ILE A 274 0.81 -1.37 -35.10
C ILE A 274 0.46 -0.01 -35.70
N ILE A 275 -0.13 0.00 -36.90
CA ILE A 275 -0.57 1.24 -37.56
C ILE A 275 -1.58 2.01 -36.70
N GLY A 276 -2.44 1.29 -35.96
CA GLY A 276 -3.38 1.88 -35.02
C GLY A 276 -2.72 2.70 -33.90
N SER A 277 -1.48 2.37 -33.54
CA SER A 277 -0.65 3.09 -32.57
C SER A 277 0.51 3.88 -33.18
N TRP A 278 0.52 4.09 -34.50
CA TRP A 278 1.66 4.70 -35.21
C TRP A 278 2.08 6.06 -34.65
N GLY A 279 3.38 6.23 -34.40
CA GLY A 279 3.98 7.45 -33.86
C GLY A 279 3.70 7.69 -32.38
N MET A 280 3.04 6.75 -31.69
CA MET A 280 2.89 6.79 -30.24
C MET A 280 4.24 6.43 -29.60
N CYS A 281 4.68 7.23 -28.63
CA CYS A 281 5.80 6.89 -27.78
C CYS A 281 5.33 6.83 -26.33
N GLY A 282 5.80 5.84 -25.58
CA GLY A 282 5.60 5.78 -24.14
C GLY A 282 6.35 6.91 -23.44
N ASP A 283 5.84 7.34 -22.28
CA ASP A 283 6.46 8.35 -21.42
C ASP A 283 7.13 7.73 -20.18
N GLY A 284 7.35 6.41 -20.22
CA GLY A 284 7.83 5.61 -19.10
C GLY A 284 6.74 5.13 -18.14
N THR A 285 5.48 5.55 -18.33
CA THR A 285 4.34 5.02 -17.55
C THR A 285 3.58 3.91 -18.27
N PHE A 286 3.77 3.78 -19.59
CA PHE A 286 3.18 2.73 -20.42
C PHE A 286 4.08 2.44 -21.63
N ARG A 287 4.01 1.21 -22.14
CA ARG A 287 4.55 0.82 -23.46
C ARG A 287 3.40 0.78 -24.47
N PRO A 288 3.49 1.46 -25.63
CA PRO A 288 2.53 1.32 -26.71
C PRO A 288 2.45 -0.14 -27.19
N ALA A 289 1.26 -0.67 -27.47
CA ALA A 289 1.11 -2.07 -27.89
C ALA A 289 1.90 -2.43 -29.16
N GLY A 290 2.12 -1.46 -30.06
CA GLY A 290 2.90 -1.64 -31.28
C GLY A 290 4.42 -1.50 -31.15
N ASP A 291 4.97 -1.21 -29.98
CA ASP A 291 6.43 -1.18 -29.74
C ASP A 291 6.93 -2.61 -29.54
N ILE A 292 7.42 -3.21 -30.63
CA ILE A 292 7.85 -4.60 -30.70
C ILE A 292 9.27 -4.75 -31.25
N ALA A 293 9.93 -3.63 -31.57
CA ALA A 293 11.29 -3.58 -32.08
C ALA A 293 12.05 -2.36 -31.52
N PRO A 294 13.39 -2.45 -31.35
CA PRO A 294 14.23 -3.62 -31.54
C PRO A 294 14.21 -4.57 -30.34
N LEU A 295 14.42 -5.88 -30.58
CA LEU A 295 14.68 -6.84 -29.50
C LEU A 295 15.96 -6.48 -28.71
N PRO A 296 16.02 -6.77 -27.39
CA PRO A 296 15.04 -7.54 -26.62
C PRO A 296 13.90 -6.73 -26.00
N ASN A 297 13.95 -5.39 -25.99
CA ASN A 297 13.08 -4.56 -25.14
C ASN A 297 12.23 -3.53 -25.90
N GLY A 298 12.33 -3.43 -27.23
CA GLY A 298 11.72 -2.30 -27.96
C GLY A 298 12.52 -1.00 -27.78
N ASP A 299 12.01 0.09 -28.35
CA ASP A 299 12.54 1.44 -28.15
C ASP A 299 11.50 2.43 -27.59
N CYS A 300 10.35 1.92 -27.14
CA CYS A 300 9.25 2.68 -26.54
C CYS A 300 8.47 3.54 -27.54
N CYS A 301 8.76 3.46 -28.84
CA CYS A 301 8.06 4.19 -29.88
C CYS A 301 7.52 3.23 -30.93
N VAL A 302 6.39 3.59 -31.54
CA VAL A 302 5.82 2.82 -32.65
C VAL A 302 6.19 3.49 -33.97
N ASP A 303 7.08 2.87 -34.72
CA ASP A 303 7.54 3.36 -36.01
C ASP A 303 7.74 2.26 -37.06
N VAL A 304 8.54 2.56 -38.09
CA VAL A 304 8.79 1.65 -39.21
C VAL A 304 9.52 0.38 -38.78
N ALA A 305 10.35 0.42 -37.74
CA ALA A 305 11.06 -0.74 -37.22
C ALA A 305 10.08 -1.82 -36.75
N ASP A 306 8.98 -1.43 -36.09
CA ASP A 306 7.95 -2.34 -35.59
C ASP A 306 7.19 -3.02 -36.74
N ILE A 307 6.80 -2.25 -37.76
CA ILE A 307 6.17 -2.83 -38.96
C ILE A 307 7.11 -3.83 -39.64
N LEU A 308 8.39 -3.48 -39.76
CA LEU A 308 9.37 -4.37 -40.39
C LEU A 308 9.60 -5.64 -39.56
N ALA A 309 9.47 -5.58 -38.24
CA ALA A 309 9.53 -6.75 -37.38
C ALA A 309 8.34 -7.71 -37.61
N VAL A 310 7.10 -7.20 -37.66
CA VAL A 310 5.92 -8.04 -38.00
C VAL A 310 6.06 -8.67 -39.39
N ILE A 311 6.50 -7.90 -40.38
CA ILE A 311 6.71 -8.42 -41.74
C ILE A 311 7.82 -9.49 -41.75
N GLY A 312 8.85 -9.34 -40.92
CA GLY A 312 9.93 -10.31 -40.76
C GLY A 312 9.45 -11.67 -40.21
N ASP A 313 8.43 -11.63 -39.35
CA ASP A 313 7.84 -12.80 -38.68
C ASP A 313 6.53 -13.27 -39.33
N TRP A 314 6.26 -12.87 -40.58
CA TRP A 314 4.98 -13.14 -41.23
C TRP A 314 4.62 -14.64 -41.25
N GLY A 315 3.42 -14.97 -40.80
CA GLY A 315 2.89 -16.33 -40.74
C GLY A 315 3.44 -17.19 -39.60
N VAL A 316 4.20 -16.62 -38.65
CA VAL A 316 4.60 -17.31 -37.42
C VAL A 316 3.38 -17.60 -36.57
N ASP A 317 3.29 -18.84 -36.07
CA ASP A 317 2.28 -19.29 -35.12
C ASP A 317 2.79 -19.07 -33.69
N CYS A 318 2.13 -18.17 -32.98
CA CYS A 318 2.45 -17.73 -31.62
C CYS A 318 1.58 -18.43 -30.57
N GLY A 319 0.57 -19.19 -30.99
CA GLY A 319 -0.49 -19.72 -30.15
C GLY A 319 -0.12 -20.94 -29.31
N GLY A 320 1.16 -21.22 -29.00
CA GLY A 320 1.62 -22.16 -27.96
C GLY A 320 1.06 -23.60 -27.97
N GLY A 321 0.22 -23.94 -28.94
CA GLY A 321 -0.57 -25.15 -29.01
C GLY A 321 -0.24 -25.81 -30.33
N GLY A 322 0.87 -26.55 -30.32
CA GLY A 322 1.39 -27.19 -31.52
C GLY A 322 0.30 -27.93 -32.29
N VAL A 323 -0.06 -27.38 -33.44
CA VAL A 323 -0.37 -28.23 -34.60
C VAL A 323 0.95 -28.59 -35.27
N THR A 324 1.74 -29.41 -34.57
CA THR A 324 2.72 -30.28 -35.25
C THR A 324 1.92 -31.22 -36.15
N GLY A 325 1.59 -30.81 -37.37
CA GLY A 325 0.74 -31.66 -38.19
C GLY A 325 0.23 -31.16 -39.53
N LEU A 326 0.48 -29.93 -39.96
CA LEU A 326 0.16 -29.52 -41.34
C LEU A 326 1.41 -29.04 -42.05
N SER A 327 2.17 -30.01 -42.55
CA SER A 327 3.00 -29.82 -43.74
C SER A 327 2.10 -29.30 -44.87
N ILE A 328 2.13 -27.99 -45.09
CA ILE A 328 1.81 -27.45 -46.41
C ILE A 328 2.94 -27.92 -47.33
N ASN A 329 2.61 -28.94 -48.13
CA ASN A 329 3.42 -29.30 -49.26
C ASN A 329 3.30 -28.17 -50.29
N GLU A 330 4.31 -27.32 -50.39
CA GLU A 330 4.68 -26.64 -51.63
C GLU A 330 6.14 -26.97 -51.96
#